data_AF-W4GSC1-F1
#
_entry.id   AF-W4GSC1-F1
#
_cell.length_a   1.000
_cell.length_b   1.000
_cell.length_c   1.000
_cell.angle_alpha   90.00
_cell.angle_beta   90.00
_cell.angle_gamma   90.00
#
_symmetry.space_group_name_H-M   'P 1'
#
loop_
_entity.id
_entity.type
_entity.pdbx_description
1 polymer ?
#
loop_
_entity_poly.entity_id
_entity_poly.type
_entity_poly.pdbx_seq_one_letter_code
_entity_poly.pdbx_strand_id
1 'polypeptide(L)'
;MASDHVHQVTSKDEVVQDSILLAEELWQLASMAHGPHGQFIVVQANKDCGDAFIITSSAKRILDHIKLKSPMGTLVAQFVQSHINQCHDGGLFCIMLASSLLRSVHNVLQGIPKHRLVSGFRLALDWTLDELDGIQENDLDWSDHDAIVAVLRGILSAKHVAAVPDAAMAMLVHMFVHHIPWLLEHPTVPPLVRVVVSRPQLPHLTDHMILHHTVLIPGYRHVTHLPLRHVTVALFNVTIRPTTTPTSDIEVTIKVDSGTYHSVMTPSAAGVLQEAELTGWATVATRLQACGVQMVLSQKKIPAFLAARLNDLGIASVERLSIQHLDAVQAVTGAAVLSDWMATDVTAADLGKVDHAYALELGGVEYVALTCDPASHETNEVSYARTRPMSTIKMDCIDDMAFEELNHVLQVREMASWLGG
;
A
#
# COMPACT_ATOMS: atom_id res chain seq x y z
N MET A 1 -29.58 -28.96 -21.88
CA MET A 1 -29.80 -27.75 -22.71
C MET A 1 -28.52 -26.95 -22.64
N ALA A 2 -27.60 -27.24 -23.57
CA ALA A 2 -26.34 -26.53 -23.70
C ALA A 2 -26.63 -25.26 -24.51
N SER A 3 -26.34 -24.10 -23.94
CA SER A 3 -26.45 -22.81 -24.62
C SER A 3 -25.31 -22.69 -25.63
N ASP A 4 -25.66 -22.56 -26.90
CA ASP A 4 -24.77 -22.20 -27.98
C ASP A 4 -24.03 -20.90 -27.64
N HIS A 5 -22.72 -21.00 -27.40
CA HIS A 5 -21.81 -19.86 -27.54
C HIS A 5 -21.65 -19.59 -29.05
N VAL A 6 -22.65 -18.93 -29.62
CA VAL A 6 -22.54 -18.31 -30.94
C VAL A 6 -21.43 -17.27 -30.84
N HIS A 7 -20.29 -17.54 -31.48
CA HIS A 7 -19.33 -16.49 -31.80
C HIS A 7 -20.05 -15.49 -32.70
N GLN A 8 -20.51 -14.39 -32.10
CA GLN A 8 -21.14 -13.28 -32.79
C GLN A 8 -20.08 -12.66 -33.70
N VAL A 9 -20.12 -13.00 -34.99
CA VAL A 9 -19.31 -12.33 -36.01
C VAL A 9 -19.92 -10.94 -36.20
N THR A 10 -19.51 -9.97 -35.38
CA THR A 10 -19.87 -8.56 -35.54
C THR A 10 -19.39 -8.08 -36.91
N SER A 11 -20.29 -7.43 -37.65
CA SER A 11 -19.95 -6.85 -38.94
C SER A 11 -18.91 -5.74 -38.77
N LYS A 12 -18.13 -5.47 -39.82
CA LYS A 12 -17.09 -4.41 -39.80
C LYS A 12 -17.68 -3.04 -39.42
N ASP A 13 -18.91 -2.76 -39.84
CA ASP A 13 -19.57 -1.49 -39.58
C ASP A 13 -20.08 -1.39 -38.13
N GLU A 14 -20.56 -2.49 -37.55
CA GLU A 14 -20.90 -2.55 -36.13
C GLU A 14 -19.68 -2.30 -35.23
N VAL A 15 -18.54 -2.92 -35.54
CA VAL A 15 -17.29 -2.70 -34.78
C VAL A 15 -16.84 -1.24 -34.84
N VAL A 16 -17.02 -0.60 -36.00
CA VAL A 16 -16.69 0.83 -36.17
C VAL A 16 -17.66 1.71 -35.37
N GLN A 17 -18.96 1.43 -35.41
CA GLN A 17 -19.95 2.18 -34.63
C GLN A 17 -19.74 2.02 -33.13
N ASP A 18 -19.48 0.80 -32.65
CA ASP A 18 -19.16 0.54 -31.25
C ASP A 18 -17.91 1.30 -30.80
N SER A 19 -16.90 1.41 -31.67
CA SER A 19 -15.67 2.16 -31.38
C SER A 19 -15.93 3.67 -31.27
N ILE A 20 -16.82 4.21 -32.11
CA ILE A 20 -17.23 5.63 -32.07
C ILE A 20 -17.97 5.93 -30.78
N LEU A 21 -18.98 5.12 -30.46
CA LEU A 21 -19.78 5.28 -29.24
C LEU A 21 -18.90 5.21 -27.99
N LEU A 22 -18.02 4.20 -27.92
CA LEU A 22 -17.07 4.06 -26.83
C LEU A 22 -16.15 5.29 -26.70
N ALA A 23 -15.60 5.79 -27.81
CA ALA A 23 -14.72 6.95 -27.78
C ALA A 23 -15.45 8.21 -27.29
N GLU A 24 -16.71 8.39 -27.69
CA GLU A 24 -17.54 9.50 -27.21
C GLU A 24 -17.84 9.38 -25.71
N GLU A 25 -18.28 8.20 -25.25
CA GLU A 25 -18.58 7.94 -23.83
C GLU A 25 -17.34 8.14 -22.94
N LEU A 26 -16.18 7.59 -23.34
CA LEU A 26 -14.93 7.73 -22.60
C LEU A 26 -14.44 9.18 -22.58
N TRP A 27 -14.57 9.90 -23.70
CA TRP A 27 -14.21 11.32 -23.75
C TRP A 27 -15.10 12.15 -22.83
N GLN A 28 -16.41 11.93 -22.84
CA GLN A 28 -17.35 12.63 -21.97
C GLN A 28 -17.04 12.35 -20.50
N LEU A 29 -16.87 11.08 -20.14
CA LEU A 29 -16.50 10.67 -18.78
C LEU A 29 -15.21 11.35 -18.30
N ALA A 30 -14.15 11.32 -19.12
CA ALA A 30 -12.85 11.87 -18.72
C ALA A 30 -12.85 13.40 -18.70
N SER A 31 -13.47 14.05 -19.68
CA SER A 31 -13.54 15.51 -19.77
C SER A 31 -14.33 16.14 -18.63
N MET A 32 -15.34 15.43 -18.09
CA MET A 32 -16.08 15.89 -16.91
C MET A 32 -15.19 16.05 -15.68
N ALA A 33 -14.19 15.18 -15.49
CA ALA A 33 -13.33 15.18 -14.30
C ALA A 33 -11.93 15.79 -14.51
N HIS A 34 -11.60 16.19 -15.74
CA HIS A 34 -10.25 16.65 -16.09
C HIS A 34 -10.02 18.12 -15.73
N GLY A 35 -8.91 18.40 -15.04
CA GLY A 35 -8.43 19.75 -14.74
C GLY A 35 -8.94 20.34 -13.41
N PRO A 36 -8.54 21.57 -13.06
CA PRO A 36 -8.83 22.19 -11.75
C PRO A 36 -10.31 22.52 -11.52
N HIS A 37 -11.09 22.59 -12.60
CA HIS A 37 -12.54 22.80 -12.55
C HIS A 37 -13.32 21.54 -12.94
N GLY A 38 -12.65 20.38 -12.95
CA GLY A 38 -13.30 19.09 -13.13
C GLY A 38 -14.37 18.87 -12.07
N GLN A 39 -15.35 18.05 -12.41
CA GLN A 39 -16.35 17.52 -11.51
C GLN A 39 -15.87 16.19 -10.95
N PHE A 40 -16.45 15.80 -9.82
CA PHE A 40 -16.25 14.46 -9.28
C PHE A 40 -17.20 13.47 -9.92
N ILE A 41 -16.72 12.24 -10.08
CA ILE A 41 -17.52 11.13 -10.57
C ILE A 41 -17.95 10.28 -9.37
N VAL A 42 -19.25 10.04 -9.28
CA VAL A 42 -19.81 9.09 -8.32
C VAL A 42 -19.98 7.76 -9.03
N VAL A 43 -19.25 6.74 -8.56
CA VAL A 43 -19.32 5.39 -9.08
C VAL A 43 -19.95 4.49 -8.04
N GLN A 44 -21.03 3.79 -8.41
CA GLN A 44 -21.56 2.72 -7.57
C GLN A 44 -20.63 1.51 -7.68
N ALA A 45 -19.82 1.27 -6.66
CA ALA A 45 -18.77 0.27 -6.67
C ALA A 45 -19.33 -1.16 -6.69
N ASN A 46 -20.47 -1.36 -6.04
CA ASN A 46 -21.14 -2.66 -5.99
C ASN A 46 -22.65 -2.50 -6.25
N LYS A 47 -23.16 -3.21 -7.26
CA LYS A 47 -24.60 -3.18 -7.58
C LYS A 47 -25.45 -3.86 -6.52
N ASP A 48 -24.89 -4.82 -5.79
CA ASP A 48 -25.58 -5.58 -4.75
C ASP A 48 -25.60 -4.83 -3.41
N CYS A 49 -24.81 -3.77 -3.27
CA CYS A 49 -24.76 -2.92 -2.09
C CYS A 49 -25.08 -1.48 -2.48
N GLY A 50 -26.34 -1.08 -2.28
CA GLY A 50 -26.84 0.24 -2.68
C GLY A 50 -26.04 1.42 -2.13
N ASP A 51 -25.44 1.27 -0.94
CA ASP A 51 -24.72 2.33 -0.24
C ASP A 51 -23.21 2.35 -0.55
N ALA A 52 -22.71 1.41 -1.36
CA ALA A 52 -21.31 1.33 -1.74
C ALA A 52 -21.01 2.28 -2.92
N PHE A 53 -20.84 3.56 -2.62
CA PHE A 53 -20.43 4.58 -3.57
C PHE A 53 -18.96 4.96 -3.40
N ILE A 54 -18.33 5.32 -4.51
CA ILE A 54 -17.00 5.89 -4.56
C ILE A 54 -17.12 7.24 -5.25
N ILE A 55 -16.58 8.27 -4.60
CA ILE A 55 -16.47 9.62 -5.15
C ILE A 55 -15.01 9.83 -5.54
N THR A 56 -14.75 10.09 -6.82
CA THR A 56 -13.39 10.17 -7.34
C THR A 56 -13.25 11.14 -8.49
N SER A 57 -12.06 11.75 -8.57
CA SER A 57 -11.54 12.49 -9.73
C SER A 57 -10.36 11.75 -10.39
N SER A 58 -9.88 10.66 -9.77
CA SER A 58 -8.77 9.84 -10.28
C SER A 58 -9.22 8.87 -11.38
N ALA A 59 -8.54 8.92 -12.53
CA ALA A 59 -8.71 7.96 -13.63
C ALA A 59 -8.57 6.51 -13.19
N LYS A 60 -7.64 6.23 -12.26
CA LYS A 60 -7.39 4.86 -11.76
C LYS A 60 -8.62 4.29 -11.07
N ARG A 61 -9.16 5.02 -10.08
CA ARG A 61 -10.37 4.59 -9.36
C ARG A 61 -11.58 4.50 -10.30
N ILE A 62 -11.71 5.44 -11.24
CA ILE A 62 -12.78 5.39 -12.25
C ILE A 62 -12.71 4.08 -13.03
N LEU A 63 -11.54 3.72 -13.56
CA LEU A 63 -11.36 2.50 -14.36
C LEU A 63 -11.46 1.21 -13.54
N ASP A 64 -11.03 1.21 -12.28
CA ASP A 64 -11.14 0.05 -11.37
C ASP A 64 -12.62 -0.34 -11.11
N HIS A 65 -13.55 0.61 -11.22
CA HIS A 65 -14.96 0.40 -10.88
C HIS A 65 -15.92 0.45 -12.08
N ILE A 66 -15.46 0.84 -13.27
CA ILE A 66 -16.26 0.80 -14.50
C ILE A 66 -16.03 -0.51 -15.26
N LYS A 67 -17.12 -1.15 -15.68
CA LYS A 67 -17.07 -2.38 -16.50
C LYS A 67 -17.16 -2.05 -17.99
N LEU A 68 -16.01 -2.03 -18.67
CA LEU A 68 -15.94 -1.92 -20.12
C LEU A 68 -16.18 -3.30 -20.75
N LYS A 69 -17.23 -3.42 -21.57
CA LYS A 69 -17.62 -4.69 -22.21
C LYS A 69 -16.99 -4.91 -23.58
N SER A 70 -16.64 -3.83 -24.28
CA SER A 70 -16.11 -3.91 -25.64
C SER A 70 -14.61 -4.24 -25.63
N PRO A 71 -14.11 -5.04 -26.61
CA PRO A 71 -12.67 -5.32 -26.72
C PRO A 71 -11.81 -4.05 -26.83
N MET A 72 -12.31 -3.03 -27.54
CA MET A 72 -11.63 -1.73 -27.64
C MET A 72 -11.58 -1.01 -26.28
N GLY A 73 -12.65 -1.09 -25.48
CA GLY A 73 -12.66 -0.54 -24.12
C GLY A 73 -11.59 -1.18 -23.24
N THR A 74 -11.45 -2.51 -23.32
CA THR A 74 -10.38 -3.23 -22.61
C THR A 74 -8.99 -2.77 -23.03
N LEU A 75 -8.75 -2.53 -24.32
CA LEU A 75 -7.46 -2.00 -24.79
C LEU A 75 -7.17 -0.59 -24.26
N VAL A 76 -8.17 0.30 -24.27
CA VAL A 76 -8.00 1.65 -23.71
C VAL A 76 -7.73 1.58 -22.21
N ALA A 77 -8.46 0.75 -21.45
CA ALA A 77 -8.21 0.57 -20.03
C ALA A 77 -6.80 0.03 -19.74
N GLN A 78 -6.32 -0.95 -20.50
CA GLN A 78 -4.96 -1.48 -20.36
C GLN A 78 -3.89 -0.43 -20.66
N PHE A 79 -4.08 0.36 -21.72
CA PHE A 79 -3.19 1.47 -22.07
C PHE A 79 -3.12 2.50 -20.93
N VAL A 80 -4.28 2.95 -20.43
CA VAL A 80 -4.35 3.94 -19.35
C VAL A 80 -3.77 3.37 -18.05
N GLN A 81 -4.05 2.10 -17.72
CA GLN A 81 -3.47 1.45 -16.56
C GLN A 81 -1.95 1.36 -16.65
N SER A 82 -1.39 1.07 -17.83
CA SER A 82 0.06 1.08 -18.07
C SER A 82 0.64 2.48 -17.84
N HIS A 83 0.00 3.54 -18.34
CA HIS A 83 0.44 4.91 -18.14
C HIS A 83 0.40 5.30 -16.66
N ILE A 84 -0.70 5.04 -15.97
CA ILE A 84 -0.83 5.34 -14.53
C ILE A 84 0.19 4.56 -13.70
N ASN A 85 0.53 3.33 -14.09
CA ASN A 85 1.54 2.55 -13.38
C ASN A 85 2.97 3.07 -13.58
N GLN A 86 3.25 3.77 -14.69
CA GLN A 86 4.58 4.31 -15.00
C GLN A 86 4.73 5.77 -14.55
N CYS A 87 3.70 6.58 -14.79
CA CYS A 87 3.74 8.03 -14.63
C CYS A 87 2.98 8.52 -13.38
N HIS A 88 2.13 7.68 -12.79
CA HIS A 88 1.32 7.99 -11.59
C HIS A 88 0.36 9.19 -11.69
N ASP A 89 0.28 9.87 -12.83
CA ASP A 89 -0.69 10.93 -13.13
C ASP A 89 -1.14 10.86 -14.60
N GLY A 90 -1.87 11.86 -15.10
CA GLY A 90 -2.17 12.00 -16.53
C GLY A 90 -3.21 11.02 -17.09
N GLY A 91 -3.76 10.12 -16.27
CA GLY A 91 -4.68 9.08 -16.74
C GLY A 91 -5.93 9.59 -17.46
N LEU A 92 -6.55 10.69 -16.97
CA LEU A 92 -7.71 11.29 -17.63
C LEU A 92 -7.34 11.92 -18.98
N PHE A 93 -6.17 12.59 -19.03
CA PHE A 93 -5.64 13.14 -20.27
C PHE A 93 -5.36 12.03 -21.29
N CYS A 94 -4.81 10.90 -20.88
CA CYS A 94 -4.62 9.74 -21.76
C CYS A 94 -5.93 9.21 -22.33
N ILE A 95 -6.99 9.11 -21.51
CA ILE A 95 -8.33 8.73 -21.99
C ILE A 95 -8.83 9.76 -23.02
N MET A 96 -8.73 11.04 -22.70
CA MET A 96 -9.18 12.12 -23.60
C MET A 96 -8.42 12.12 -24.92
N LEU A 97 -7.09 11.94 -24.89
CA LEU A 97 -6.23 11.93 -26.07
C LEU A 97 -6.57 10.73 -26.97
N ALA A 98 -6.64 9.52 -26.40
CA ALA A 98 -6.99 8.31 -27.14
C ALA A 98 -8.38 8.42 -27.77
N SER A 99 -9.38 8.86 -26.99
CA SER A 99 -10.74 9.04 -27.50
C SER A 99 -10.82 10.14 -28.56
N SER A 100 -10.08 11.23 -28.42
CA SER A 100 -10.08 12.32 -29.41
C SER A 100 -9.48 11.88 -30.73
N LEU A 101 -8.38 11.11 -30.70
CA LEU A 101 -7.79 10.54 -31.91
C LEU A 101 -8.76 9.59 -32.63
N LEU A 102 -9.46 8.72 -31.88
CA LEU A 102 -10.48 7.83 -32.44
C LEU A 102 -11.64 8.63 -33.07
N ARG A 103 -12.14 9.66 -32.37
CA ARG A 103 -13.19 10.55 -32.91
C ARG A 103 -12.72 11.28 -34.17
N SER A 104 -11.48 11.75 -34.23
CA SER A 104 -10.92 12.39 -35.43
C SER A 104 -10.83 11.43 -36.61
N VAL A 105 -10.42 10.18 -36.38
CA VAL A 105 -10.41 9.13 -37.41
C VAL A 105 -11.82 8.88 -37.94
N HIS A 106 -12.80 8.83 -37.05
CA HIS A 106 -14.18 8.53 -37.40
C HIS A 106 -15.00 9.73 -37.86
N ASN A 107 -14.55 10.97 -37.74
CA ASN A 107 -15.31 12.13 -38.19
C ASN A 107 -14.66 12.76 -39.41
N VAL A 108 -13.45 13.27 -39.23
CA VAL A 108 -12.77 14.11 -40.23
C VAL A 108 -11.98 13.27 -41.22
N LEU A 109 -11.43 12.14 -40.77
CA LEU A 109 -10.44 11.38 -41.54
C LEU A 109 -10.97 10.06 -42.12
N GLN A 110 -12.29 9.83 -42.13
CA GLN A 110 -12.91 8.58 -42.59
C GLN A 110 -12.50 8.19 -44.03
N GLY A 111 -12.28 9.18 -44.90
CA GLY A 111 -11.93 8.96 -46.31
C GLY A 111 -10.46 8.56 -46.55
N ILE A 112 -9.61 8.59 -45.53
CA ILE A 112 -8.18 8.30 -45.68
C ILE A 112 -7.92 6.80 -45.45
N PRO A 113 -7.19 6.12 -46.34
CA PRO A 113 -6.81 4.73 -46.12
C PRO A 113 -6.06 4.52 -44.81
N LYS A 114 -6.42 3.47 -44.04
CA LYS A 114 -5.88 3.20 -42.69
C LYS A 114 -4.34 3.20 -42.61
N HIS A 115 -3.65 2.63 -43.60
CA HIS A 115 -2.18 2.61 -43.61
C HIS A 115 -1.56 4.02 -43.69
N ARG A 116 -2.24 4.96 -44.37
CA ARG A 116 -1.81 6.37 -44.42
C ARG A 116 -2.13 7.11 -43.13
N LEU A 117 -3.26 6.80 -42.48
CA LEU A 117 -3.57 7.34 -41.15
C LEU A 117 -2.50 6.95 -40.14
N VAL A 118 -2.13 5.67 -40.08
CA VAL A 118 -1.07 5.20 -39.18
C VAL A 118 0.26 5.89 -39.47
N SER A 119 0.62 6.04 -40.75
CA SER A 119 1.86 6.73 -41.14
C SER A 119 1.82 8.22 -40.78
N GLY A 120 0.68 8.89 -40.97
CA GLY A 120 0.49 10.28 -40.62
C GLY A 120 0.52 10.52 -39.11
N PHE A 121 -0.12 9.65 -38.31
CA PHE A 121 -0.05 9.76 -36.85
C PHE A 121 1.34 9.50 -36.29
N ARG A 122 2.14 8.61 -36.90
CA ARG A 122 3.55 8.43 -36.53
C ARG A 122 4.35 9.69 -36.78
N LEU A 123 4.21 10.29 -37.96
CA LEU A 123 4.89 11.54 -38.28
C LEU A 123 4.46 12.69 -37.35
N ALA A 124 3.16 12.78 -37.04
CA ALA A 124 2.65 13.78 -36.11
C ALA A 124 3.17 13.56 -34.68
N LEU A 125 3.31 12.31 -34.25
CA LEU A 125 3.91 11.95 -32.97
C LEU A 125 5.38 12.39 -32.91
N ASP A 126 6.17 12.06 -33.94
CA ASP A 126 7.59 12.44 -34.02
C ASP A 126 7.74 13.96 -33.90
N TRP A 127 6.97 14.73 -34.68
CA TRP A 127 6.98 16.21 -34.59
C TRP A 127 6.52 16.73 -33.22
N THR A 128 5.54 16.07 -32.59
CA THR A 128 5.07 16.49 -31.26
C THR A 128 6.16 16.26 -30.21
N LEU A 129 6.89 15.15 -30.29
CA LEU A 129 8.00 14.87 -29.38
C LEU A 129 9.16 15.85 -29.59
N ASP A 130 9.52 16.14 -30.84
CA ASP A 130 10.56 17.13 -31.17
C ASP A 130 10.22 18.53 -30.60
N GLU A 131 8.96 18.96 -30.71
CA GLU A 131 8.50 20.23 -30.14
C GLU A 131 8.49 20.21 -28.60
N LEU A 132 8.12 19.09 -27.97
CA LEU A 132 8.16 18.93 -26.52
C LEU A 132 9.59 18.99 -25.98
N ASP A 133 10.54 18.33 -26.65
CA ASP A 133 11.97 18.38 -26.32
C ASP A 133 12.49 19.83 -26.44
N GLY A 134 12.02 20.58 -27.43
CA GLY A 134 12.34 22.01 -27.59
C GLY A 134 11.73 22.93 -26.53
N ILE A 135 10.65 22.53 -25.85
CA ILE A 135 10.06 23.29 -24.74
C ILE A 135 10.79 23.01 -23.41
N GLN A 136 11.47 21.87 -23.31
CA GLN A 136 12.17 21.39 -22.11
C GLN A 136 13.50 22.15 -21.86
N GLU A 137 13.53 23.47 -22.04
CA GLU A 137 14.75 24.29 -21.96
C GLU A 137 15.24 24.54 -20.52
N ASN A 138 14.42 24.29 -19.49
CA ASN A 138 14.82 24.51 -18.10
C ASN A 138 14.58 23.23 -17.29
N ASP A 139 15.66 22.53 -16.95
CA ASP A 139 15.64 21.57 -15.85
C ASP A 139 15.11 22.28 -14.60
N LEU A 140 14.21 21.63 -13.88
CA LEU A 140 13.76 22.12 -12.59
C LEU A 140 14.97 22.15 -11.66
N ASP A 141 15.36 23.33 -11.19
CA ASP A 141 16.33 23.43 -10.11
C ASP A 141 15.67 22.87 -8.85
N TRP A 142 16.13 21.70 -8.41
CA TRP A 142 15.63 21.04 -7.20
C TRP A 142 15.91 21.83 -5.91
N SER A 143 16.71 22.89 -5.98
CA SER A 143 16.88 23.87 -4.90
C SER A 143 15.85 25.02 -4.95
N ASP A 144 15.15 25.21 -6.07
CA ASP A 144 14.07 26.20 -6.19
C ASP A 144 12.79 25.66 -5.54
N HIS A 145 12.65 26.01 -4.27
CA HIS A 145 11.48 25.65 -3.46
C HIS A 145 10.17 26.15 -4.08
N ASP A 146 10.13 27.37 -4.61
CA ASP A 146 8.90 27.97 -5.14
C ASP A 146 8.45 27.28 -6.43
N ALA A 147 9.38 26.89 -7.30
CA ALA A 147 9.09 26.10 -8.48
C ALA A 147 8.51 24.71 -8.12
N ILE A 148 9.09 24.02 -7.13
CA ILE A 148 8.57 22.73 -6.63
C ILE A 148 7.16 22.90 -6.06
N VAL A 149 6.94 23.94 -5.24
CA VAL A 149 5.62 24.26 -4.68
C VAL A 149 4.60 24.49 -5.80
N ALA A 150 4.98 25.20 -6.87
CA ALA A 150 4.10 25.49 -7.99
C ALA A 150 3.69 24.21 -8.75
N VAL A 151 4.63 23.30 -9.01
CA VAL A 151 4.35 21.99 -9.65
C VAL A 151 3.39 21.17 -8.80
N LEU A 152 3.68 21.01 -7.50
CA LEU A 152 2.84 20.25 -6.58
C LEU A 152 1.43 20.84 -6.46
N ARG A 153 1.32 22.18 -6.38
CA ARG A 153 0.02 22.86 -6.37
C ARG A 153 -0.75 22.60 -7.66
N GLY A 154 -0.07 22.60 -8.81
CA GLY A 154 -0.68 22.23 -10.10
C GLY A 154 -1.31 20.85 -10.08
N ILE A 155 -0.60 19.84 -9.56
CA ILE A 155 -1.08 18.45 -9.47
C ILE A 155 -2.26 18.34 -8.49
N LEU A 156 -2.09 18.87 -7.27
CA LEU A 156 -3.05 18.69 -6.18
C LEU A 156 -4.32 19.51 -6.37
N SER A 157 -4.24 20.69 -7.00
CA SER A 157 -5.42 21.54 -7.26
C SER A 157 -6.47 20.86 -8.14
N ALA A 158 -6.06 19.96 -9.03
CA ALA A 158 -6.97 19.17 -9.87
C ALA A 158 -7.64 18.01 -9.10
N LYS A 159 -7.22 17.70 -7.88
CA LYS A 159 -7.78 16.63 -7.04
C LYS A 159 -8.77 17.19 -6.01
N HIS A 160 -9.70 18.02 -6.48
CA HIS A 160 -10.64 18.75 -5.63
C HIS A 160 -11.53 17.87 -4.73
N VAL A 161 -11.74 16.59 -5.08
CA VAL A 161 -12.48 15.61 -4.26
C VAL A 161 -11.80 15.35 -2.92
N ALA A 162 -10.47 15.41 -2.89
CA ALA A 162 -9.72 15.28 -1.67
C ALA A 162 -9.92 16.49 -0.73
N ALA A 163 -10.47 17.61 -1.25
CA ALA A 163 -10.81 18.83 -0.52
C ALA A 163 -9.71 19.29 0.44
N VAL A 164 -8.44 19.17 0.00
CA VAL A 164 -7.27 19.40 0.85
C VAL A 164 -7.22 20.87 1.26
N PRO A 165 -7.29 21.20 2.56
CA PRO A 165 -7.15 22.58 3.01
C PRO A 165 -5.80 23.18 2.61
N ASP A 166 -5.73 24.48 2.35
CA ASP A 166 -4.47 25.17 2.00
C ASP A 166 -3.34 24.92 3.02
N ALA A 167 -3.68 24.83 4.31
CA ALA A 167 -2.74 24.49 5.36
C ALA A 167 -2.15 23.07 5.21
N ALA A 168 -2.99 22.10 4.81
CA ALA A 168 -2.56 20.73 4.52
C ALA A 168 -1.73 20.66 3.22
N MET A 169 -2.02 21.50 2.23
CA MET A 169 -1.23 21.61 1.00
C MET A 169 0.21 22.05 1.28
N ALA A 170 0.41 23.10 2.07
CA ALA A 170 1.75 23.56 2.47
C ALA A 170 2.54 22.46 3.19
N MET A 171 1.86 21.68 4.01
CA MET A 171 2.44 20.55 4.73
C MET A 171 2.85 19.39 3.81
N LEU A 172 2.03 19.05 2.80
CA LEU A 172 2.39 18.06 1.78
C LEU A 172 3.61 18.49 0.97
N VAL A 173 3.69 19.77 0.63
CA VAL A 173 4.83 20.35 -0.08
C VAL A 173 6.10 20.25 0.78
N HIS A 174 6.02 20.63 2.06
CA HIS A 174 7.14 20.48 2.99
C HIS A 174 7.61 19.03 3.09
N MET A 175 6.67 18.08 3.22
CA MET A 175 6.98 16.65 3.26
C MET A 175 7.65 16.16 1.97
N PHE A 176 7.15 16.57 0.80
CA PHE A 176 7.76 16.21 -0.48
C PHE A 176 9.20 16.73 -0.56
N VAL A 177 9.41 18.01 -0.27
CA VAL A 177 10.75 18.64 -0.28
C VAL A 177 11.70 17.95 0.70
N HIS A 178 11.22 17.58 1.88
CA HIS A 178 12.01 16.81 2.85
C HIS A 178 12.51 15.46 2.30
N HIS A 179 11.76 14.83 1.39
CA HIS A 179 12.15 13.55 0.79
C HIS A 179 12.90 13.65 -0.55
N ILE A 180 13.00 14.83 -1.16
CA ILE A 180 13.73 15.04 -2.43
C ILE A 180 15.18 14.53 -2.35
N PRO A 181 15.99 14.84 -1.32
CA PRO A 181 17.38 14.38 -1.25
C PRO A 181 17.48 12.85 -1.36
N TRP A 182 16.60 12.13 -0.66
CA TRP A 182 16.53 10.68 -0.73
C TRP A 182 16.16 10.17 -2.12
N LEU A 183 15.19 10.81 -2.78
CA LEU A 183 14.75 10.42 -4.12
C LEU A 183 15.84 10.63 -5.18
N LEU A 184 16.68 11.66 -5.02
CA LEU A 184 17.81 11.91 -5.91
C LEU A 184 18.91 10.84 -5.75
N GLU A 185 19.13 10.37 -4.53
CA GLU A 185 20.10 9.29 -4.24
C GLU A 185 19.54 7.89 -4.58
N HIS A 186 18.25 7.68 -4.37
CA HIS A 186 17.56 6.38 -4.49
C HIS A 186 16.32 6.50 -5.39
N PRO A 187 16.49 6.74 -6.71
CA PRO A 187 15.37 7.02 -7.62
C PRO A 187 14.39 5.86 -7.78
N THR A 188 14.80 4.63 -7.47
CA THR A 188 13.98 3.43 -7.56
C THR A 188 13.33 3.00 -6.24
N VAL A 189 13.66 3.66 -5.13
CA VAL A 189 13.18 3.27 -3.79
C VAL A 189 12.48 4.47 -3.15
N PRO A 190 11.16 4.65 -3.37
CA PRO A 190 10.45 5.82 -2.90
C PRO A 190 10.39 5.89 -1.36
N PRO A 191 10.29 7.09 -0.76
CA PRO A 191 10.00 7.25 0.65
C PRO A 191 8.59 6.71 0.98
N LEU A 192 8.39 6.27 2.22
CA LEU A 192 7.08 5.82 2.68
C LEU A 192 6.28 7.00 3.26
N VAL A 193 5.16 7.34 2.63
CA VAL A 193 4.25 8.36 3.15
C VAL A 193 2.96 7.69 3.60
N ARG A 194 2.58 7.90 4.85
CA ARG A 194 1.34 7.37 5.42
C ARG A 194 0.42 8.51 5.83
N VAL A 195 -0.85 8.40 5.46
CA VAL A 195 -1.87 9.35 5.87
C VAL A 195 -2.74 8.70 6.94
N VAL A 196 -2.83 9.36 8.08
CA VAL A 196 -3.73 9.03 9.18
C VAL A 196 -4.75 10.14 9.27
N VAL A 197 -6.03 9.77 9.34
CA VAL A 197 -7.10 10.75 9.46
C VAL A 197 -7.54 10.92 10.90
N SER A 198 -7.75 12.18 11.22
CA SER A 198 -8.46 12.62 12.40
C SER A 198 -9.77 13.25 11.95
N ARG A 199 -10.88 12.90 12.62
CA ARG A 199 -12.12 13.65 12.45
C ARG A 199 -12.05 14.82 13.43
N PRO A 200 -12.05 16.07 12.96
CA PRO A 200 -12.00 17.20 13.87
C PRO A 200 -13.26 17.17 14.75
N GLN A 201 -13.07 17.13 16.07
CA GLN A 201 -14.18 17.18 17.04
C GLN A 201 -14.92 18.52 16.97
N LEU A 202 -14.24 19.56 16.46
CA LEU A 202 -14.78 20.91 16.25
C LEU A 202 -14.34 21.44 14.86
N PRO A 203 -15.23 22.02 14.03
CA PRO A 203 -14.95 22.42 12.65
C PRO A 203 -13.82 23.45 12.43
N HIS A 204 -13.36 24.12 13.50
CA HIS A 204 -12.40 25.23 13.44
C HIS A 204 -11.04 24.89 14.04
N LEU A 205 -10.87 23.69 14.60
CA LEU A 205 -9.59 23.24 15.15
C LEU A 205 -9.00 22.21 14.19
N THR A 206 -8.41 22.71 13.10
CA THR A 206 -7.61 21.87 12.21
C THR A 206 -6.22 21.71 12.81
N ASP A 207 -5.84 20.47 13.11
CA ASP A 207 -4.55 20.13 13.68
C ASP A 207 -3.84 19.14 12.75
N HIS A 208 -3.22 19.72 11.73
CA HIS A 208 -2.40 19.04 10.76
C HIS A 208 -0.99 18.83 11.32
N MET A 209 -0.48 17.59 11.25
CA MET A 209 0.82 17.25 11.84
C MET A 209 1.61 16.32 10.92
N ILE A 210 2.91 16.59 10.78
CA ILE A 210 3.86 15.66 10.16
C ILE A 210 4.68 15.02 11.27
N LEU A 211 4.75 13.70 11.25
CA LEU A 211 5.64 12.90 12.08
C LEU A 211 6.66 12.22 11.19
N HIS A 212 7.86 12.81 11.11
CA HIS A 212 8.98 12.22 10.38
C HIS A 212 9.52 11.01 11.14
N HIS A 213 9.84 9.95 10.39
CA HIS A 213 10.36 8.67 10.89
C HIS A 213 9.53 8.05 12.02
N THR A 214 8.21 8.28 11.99
CA THR A 214 7.28 7.74 12.96
C THR A 214 6.24 6.87 12.27
N VAL A 215 6.11 5.62 12.69
CA VAL A 215 4.99 4.75 12.29
C VAL A 215 3.90 4.75 13.36
N LEU A 216 2.67 5.03 12.93
CA LEU A 216 1.48 4.90 13.76
C LEU A 216 0.76 3.59 13.45
N ILE A 217 0.64 2.73 14.46
CA ILE A 217 -0.04 1.43 14.35
C ILE A 217 -1.37 1.50 15.10
N PRO A 218 -2.53 1.39 14.43
CA PRO A 218 -3.84 1.46 15.07
C PRO A 218 -4.03 0.24 15.97
N GLY A 219 -4.54 0.48 17.18
CA GLY A 219 -4.57 -0.51 18.24
C GLY A 219 -5.38 -1.77 17.93
N TYR A 220 -4.75 -2.93 18.09
CA TYR A 220 -5.27 -4.08 18.83
C TYR A 220 -4.07 -4.90 19.37
N ARG A 221 -4.02 -5.08 20.70
CA ARG A 221 -3.42 -6.19 21.50
C ARG A 221 -2.15 -5.92 22.32
N HIS A 222 -2.18 -6.52 23.53
CA HIS A 222 -1.20 -6.74 24.60
C HIS A 222 0.00 -5.80 24.72
N VAL A 223 -0.24 -4.52 25.04
CA VAL A 223 0.82 -3.62 25.49
C VAL A 223 0.59 -3.23 26.95
N THR A 224 1.49 -3.61 27.84
CA THR A 224 1.31 -3.46 29.30
C THR A 224 2.09 -2.31 29.93
N HIS A 225 3.01 -1.65 29.21
CA HIS A 225 3.90 -0.66 29.86
C HIS A 225 4.54 0.40 28.94
N LEU A 226 3.83 0.93 27.93
CA LEU A 226 4.29 2.16 27.24
C LEU A 226 4.32 3.36 28.21
N PRO A 227 5.24 4.33 28.03
CA PRO A 227 6.22 4.47 26.94
C PRO A 227 7.51 3.66 27.17
N LEU A 228 8.22 3.37 26.09
CA LEU A 228 9.54 2.72 26.07
C LEU A 228 10.56 3.56 25.29
N ARG A 229 11.81 3.58 25.74
CA ARG A 229 12.92 4.32 25.10
C ARG A 229 14.06 3.40 24.71
N HIS A 230 14.69 3.67 23.58
CA HIS A 230 15.82 2.91 23.01
C HIS A 230 15.56 1.39 23.01
N VAL A 231 14.48 1.02 22.35
CA VAL A 231 13.87 -0.30 22.35
C VAL A 231 14.48 -1.17 21.25
N THR A 232 14.84 -2.41 21.59
CA THR A 232 15.18 -3.43 20.59
C THR A 232 13.95 -4.19 20.15
N VAL A 233 13.71 -4.25 18.84
CA VAL A 233 12.49 -4.75 18.21
C VAL A 233 12.75 -6.01 17.39
N ALA A 234 11.87 -7.01 17.51
CA ALA A 234 11.80 -8.14 16.59
C ALA A 234 10.51 -8.09 15.76
N LEU A 235 10.61 -8.32 14.46
CA LEU A 235 9.50 -8.22 13.51
C LEU A 235 9.19 -9.57 12.85
N PHE A 236 7.93 -10.02 12.89
CA PHE A 236 7.51 -11.34 12.42
C PHE A 236 6.36 -11.28 11.42
N ASN A 237 6.32 -12.22 10.46
CA ASN A 237 5.18 -12.43 9.53
C ASN A 237 4.52 -13.83 9.65
N VAL A 238 4.78 -14.52 10.76
CA VAL A 238 4.50 -15.97 10.95
C VAL A 238 3.13 -16.23 11.57
N THR A 239 2.46 -17.30 11.13
CA THR A 239 1.23 -17.82 11.75
C THR A 239 1.51 -18.54 13.09
N ILE A 240 0.44 -18.74 13.88
CA ILE A 240 0.39 -19.32 15.24
C ILE A 240 1.00 -20.74 15.39
N ARG A 241 1.61 -21.35 14.37
CA ARG A 241 2.10 -22.74 14.50
C ARG A 241 3.63 -22.76 14.59
N PRO A 242 4.21 -23.29 15.68
CA PRO A 242 5.60 -23.74 15.64
C PRO A 242 5.62 -24.97 14.73
N THR A 243 6.37 -24.91 13.63
CA THR A 243 6.45 -26.04 12.71
C THR A 243 7.34 -27.12 13.30
N THR A 244 6.79 -27.95 14.18
CA THR A 244 7.37 -29.24 14.56
C THR A 244 6.28 -30.28 14.73
N THR A 245 5.44 -30.46 13.72
CA THR A 245 4.77 -31.74 13.50
C THR A 245 5.04 -32.15 12.06
N PRO A 246 5.76 -33.27 11.82
CA PRO A 246 5.66 -33.92 10.54
C PRO A 246 4.18 -34.24 10.35
N THR A 247 3.56 -33.70 9.31
CA THR A 247 2.26 -34.19 8.80
C THR A 247 2.46 -35.51 8.07
N SER A 248 3.08 -36.46 8.77
CA SER A 248 3.13 -37.86 8.40
C SER A 248 2.82 -38.63 9.67
N ASP A 249 1.59 -39.12 9.75
CA ASP A 249 1.14 -40.27 10.54
C ASP A 249 2.18 -40.78 11.55
N ILE A 250 2.10 -40.29 12.77
CA ILE A 250 2.82 -40.91 13.88
C ILE A 250 2.10 -42.24 14.17
N GLU A 251 2.50 -43.31 13.49
CA GLU A 251 2.20 -44.68 13.92
C GLU A 251 3.03 -44.98 15.18
N VAL A 252 2.43 -44.75 16.34
CA VAL A 252 2.98 -45.24 17.61
C VAL A 252 2.77 -46.75 17.67
N THR A 253 3.76 -47.52 17.24
CA THR A 253 3.77 -48.98 17.42
C THR A 253 4.32 -49.33 18.81
N ILE A 254 3.44 -49.62 19.76
CA ILE A 254 3.83 -50.14 21.07
C ILE A 254 4.03 -51.66 20.94
N LYS A 255 5.28 -52.12 20.99
CA LYS A 255 5.58 -53.54 21.21
C LYS A 255 5.64 -53.81 22.70
N VAL A 256 4.67 -54.59 23.19
CA VAL A 256 4.67 -55.12 24.57
C VAL A 256 4.99 -56.60 24.48
N ASP A 257 6.18 -56.99 24.92
CA ASP A 257 6.49 -58.39 25.18
C ASP A 257 5.93 -58.78 26.55
N SER A 258 5.05 -59.78 26.52
CA SER A 258 4.54 -60.57 27.66
C SER A 258 3.42 -59.94 28.50
N GLY A 259 2.30 -60.67 28.53
CA GLY A 259 1.00 -60.20 28.99
C GLY A 259 0.91 -59.87 30.47
N THR A 260 0.24 -58.77 30.78
CA THR A 260 -0.72 -58.59 31.88
C THR A 260 -1.51 -57.31 31.57
N TYR A 261 -2.84 -57.41 31.48
CA TYR A 261 -3.70 -56.24 31.27
C TYR A 261 -3.88 -55.49 32.60
N HIS A 262 -3.18 -54.37 32.76
CA HIS A 262 -3.64 -53.28 33.61
C HIS A 262 -4.00 -52.13 32.67
N SER A 263 -5.27 -51.72 32.68
CA SER A 263 -5.69 -50.46 32.07
C SER A 263 -5.05 -49.33 32.86
N VAL A 264 -3.82 -48.96 32.50
CA VAL A 264 -3.22 -47.70 32.89
C VAL A 264 -3.72 -46.69 31.87
N MET A 265 -4.45 -45.67 32.32
CA MET A 265 -4.80 -44.55 31.45
C MET A 265 -3.52 -44.01 30.81
N THR A 266 -3.37 -44.23 29.51
CA THR A 266 -2.39 -43.52 28.71
C THR A 266 -2.76 -42.04 28.75
N PRO A 267 -1.82 -41.11 29.00
CA PRO A 267 -2.08 -39.71 28.72
C PRO A 267 -2.56 -39.65 27.27
N SER A 268 -3.71 -39.02 27.03
CA SER A 268 -4.15 -38.85 25.65
C SER A 268 -3.01 -38.17 24.89
N ALA A 269 -2.67 -38.64 23.68
CA ALA A 269 -1.60 -38.05 22.88
C ALA A 269 -1.75 -36.52 22.74
N ALA A 270 -2.99 -36.02 22.86
CA ALA A 270 -3.33 -34.61 22.95
C ALA A 270 -2.65 -33.86 24.12
N GLY A 271 -2.57 -34.46 25.31
CA GLY A 271 -1.92 -33.83 26.48
C GLY A 271 -0.41 -33.66 26.29
N VAL A 272 0.25 -34.69 25.75
CA VAL A 272 1.70 -34.66 25.48
C VAL A 272 2.04 -33.63 24.38
N LEU A 273 1.23 -33.57 23.33
CA LEU A 273 1.41 -32.57 22.27
C LEU A 273 1.22 -31.14 22.80
N GLN A 274 0.22 -30.92 23.65
CA GLN A 274 -0.03 -29.61 24.25
C GLN A 274 1.14 -29.16 25.15
N GLU A 275 1.69 -30.05 25.98
CA GLU A 275 2.86 -29.74 26.82
C GLU A 275 4.11 -29.42 25.99
N ALA A 276 4.33 -30.15 24.89
CA ALA A 276 5.43 -29.89 23.97
C ALA A 276 5.30 -28.51 23.30
N GLU A 277 4.09 -28.12 22.86
CA GLU A 277 3.82 -26.80 22.29
C GLU A 277 4.07 -25.67 23.30
N LEU A 278 3.59 -25.82 24.54
CA LEU A 278 3.81 -24.84 25.61
C LEU A 278 5.31 -24.67 25.91
N THR A 279 6.05 -25.78 25.94
CA THR A 279 7.50 -25.76 26.14
C THR A 279 8.22 -25.07 24.97
N GLY A 280 7.77 -25.31 23.73
CA GLY A 280 8.27 -24.63 22.54
C GLY A 280 8.11 -23.11 22.65
N TRP A 281 6.91 -22.63 22.99
CA TRP A 281 6.66 -21.19 23.17
C TRP A 281 7.46 -20.56 24.30
N ALA A 282 7.63 -21.27 25.42
CA ALA A 282 8.47 -20.80 26.52
C ALA A 282 9.94 -20.64 26.10
N THR A 283 10.43 -21.56 25.26
CA THR A 283 11.78 -21.52 24.68
C THR A 283 11.94 -20.30 23.77
N VAL A 284 10.97 -20.03 22.88
CA VAL A 284 10.96 -18.85 22.01
C VAL A 284 11.03 -17.56 22.82
N ALA A 285 10.19 -17.41 23.85
CA ALA A 285 10.15 -16.21 24.69
C ALA A 285 11.49 -15.97 25.41
N THR A 286 12.06 -17.05 25.99
CA THR A 286 13.35 -16.98 26.70
C THR A 286 14.49 -16.63 25.75
N ARG A 287 14.47 -17.14 24.51
CA ARG A 287 15.45 -16.79 23.49
C ARG A 287 15.37 -15.32 23.09
N LEU A 288 14.16 -14.82 22.83
CA LEU A 288 13.97 -13.40 22.50
C LEU A 288 14.48 -12.49 23.61
N GLN A 289 14.24 -12.86 24.87
CA GLN A 289 14.79 -12.16 26.03
C GLN A 289 16.32 -12.20 26.05
N ALA A 290 16.94 -13.35 25.77
CA ALA A 290 18.39 -13.49 25.71
C ALA A 290 19.03 -12.65 24.60
N CYS A 291 18.32 -12.44 23.49
CA CYS A 291 18.71 -11.52 22.41
C CYS A 291 18.50 -10.04 22.76
N GLY A 292 17.95 -9.72 23.94
CA GLY A 292 17.69 -8.35 24.37
C GLY A 292 16.45 -7.70 23.74
N VAL A 293 15.55 -8.49 23.15
CA VAL A 293 14.31 -7.98 22.54
C VAL A 293 13.40 -7.43 23.64
N GLN A 294 12.96 -6.19 23.46
CA GLN A 294 12.06 -5.49 24.39
C GLN A 294 10.66 -5.30 23.79
N MET A 295 10.52 -5.44 22.47
CA MET A 295 9.24 -5.37 21.79
C MET A 295 9.17 -6.33 20.61
N VAL A 296 8.06 -7.06 20.50
CA VAL A 296 7.77 -7.99 19.41
C VAL A 296 6.59 -7.45 18.60
N LEU A 297 6.77 -7.30 17.29
CA LEU A 297 5.71 -6.93 16.37
C LEU A 297 5.44 -8.07 15.39
N SER A 298 4.17 -8.40 15.17
CA SER A 298 3.78 -9.48 14.25
C SER A 298 2.65 -9.09 13.30
N GLN A 299 2.83 -9.39 12.01
CA GLN A 299 1.78 -9.27 11.00
C GLN A 299 0.54 -10.10 11.34
N LYS A 300 0.75 -11.24 12.00
CA LYS A 300 -0.32 -12.19 12.32
C LYS A 300 -0.57 -12.19 13.82
N LYS A 301 -1.51 -13.04 14.24
CA LYS A 301 -1.83 -13.19 15.66
C LYS A 301 -0.70 -13.93 16.38
N ILE A 302 -0.26 -13.38 17.50
CA ILE A 302 0.63 -14.01 18.48
C ILE A 302 -0.21 -14.99 19.32
N PRO A 303 0.25 -16.24 19.51
CA PRO A 303 -0.41 -17.19 20.40
C PRO A 303 -0.57 -16.63 21.82
N ALA A 304 -1.73 -16.84 22.45
CA ALA A 304 -2.04 -16.25 23.76
C ALA A 304 -1.04 -16.63 24.86
N PHE A 305 -0.56 -17.89 24.85
CA PHE A 305 0.46 -18.34 25.79
C PHE A 305 1.81 -17.65 25.57
N LEU A 306 2.23 -17.47 24.30
CA LEU A 306 3.44 -16.71 23.99
C LEU A 306 3.29 -15.25 24.43
N ALA A 307 2.16 -14.60 24.13
CA ALA A 307 1.90 -13.22 24.55
C ALA A 307 1.94 -13.05 26.07
N ALA A 308 1.32 -13.98 26.83
CA ALA A 308 1.39 -13.98 28.29
C ALA A 308 2.83 -14.15 28.79
N ARG A 309 3.58 -15.08 28.20
CA ARG A 309 4.98 -15.31 28.58
C ARG A 309 5.89 -14.14 28.24
N LEU A 310 5.73 -13.50 27.08
CA LEU A 310 6.46 -12.29 26.71
C LEU A 310 6.18 -11.16 27.71
N ASN A 311 4.92 -11.00 28.11
CA ASN A 311 4.52 -10.02 29.12
C ASN A 311 5.17 -10.29 30.49
N ASP A 312 5.20 -11.55 30.95
CA ASP A 312 5.88 -11.92 32.20
C ASP A 312 7.38 -11.60 32.18
N LEU A 313 7.99 -11.65 30.99
CA LEU A 313 9.40 -11.29 30.77
C LEU A 313 9.62 -9.79 30.53
N GLY A 314 8.56 -8.97 30.57
CA GLY A 314 8.62 -7.52 30.33
C GLY A 314 8.80 -7.14 28.86
N ILE A 315 8.47 -8.04 27.92
CA ILE A 315 8.57 -7.79 26.48
C ILE A 315 7.20 -7.33 25.97
N ALA A 316 7.13 -6.12 25.41
CA ALA A 316 5.91 -5.59 24.81
C ALA A 316 5.56 -6.35 23.51
N SER A 317 4.27 -6.48 23.19
CA SER A 317 3.86 -7.19 21.97
C SER A 317 2.77 -6.44 21.21
N VAL A 318 2.91 -6.32 19.90
CA VAL A 318 1.89 -5.80 18.99
C VAL A 318 1.67 -6.85 17.90
N GLU A 319 0.41 -7.14 17.58
CA GLU A 319 0.06 -8.20 16.65
C GLU A 319 -1.02 -7.75 15.67
N ARG A 320 -1.22 -8.50 14.60
CA ARG A 320 -2.12 -8.14 13.48
C ARG A 320 -1.71 -6.86 12.74
N LEU A 321 -0.41 -6.63 12.57
CA LEU A 321 0.06 -5.57 11.68
C LEU A 321 -0.42 -5.86 10.26
N SER A 322 -0.97 -4.86 9.57
CA SER A 322 -1.19 -4.99 8.12
C SER A 322 0.16 -5.09 7.40
N ILE A 323 0.15 -5.60 6.16
CA ILE A 323 1.39 -5.67 5.37
C ILE A 323 2.06 -4.30 5.18
N GLN A 324 1.26 -3.23 5.14
CA GLN A 324 1.75 -1.84 5.07
C GLN A 324 2.42 -1.40 6.38
N HIS A 325 1.89 -1.80 7.54
CA HIS A 325 2.54 -1.51 8.82
C HIS A 325 3.82 -2.33 8.99
N LEU A 326 3.86 -3.57 8.49
CA LEU A 326 5.05 -4.39 8.52
C LEU A 326 6.21 -3.72 7.76
N ASP A 327 5.95 -3.28 6.52
CA ASP A 327 6.92 -2.55 5.69
C ASP A 327 7.33 -1.22 6.34
N ALA A 328 6.37 -0.45 6.86
CA ALA A 328 6.65 0.80 7.56
C ALA A 328 7.50 0.63 8.82
N VAL A 329 7.26 -0.43 9.60
CA VAL A 329 8.08 -0.76 10.78
C VAL A 329 9.49 -1.17 10.35
N GLN A 330 9.63 -1.99 9.30
CA GLN A 330 10.95 -2.33 8.76
C GLN A 330 11.71 -1.09 8.28
N ALA A 331 11.06 -0.21 7.53
CA ALA A 331 11.66 1.02 7.01
C ALA A 331 12.13 1.98 8.11
N VAL A 332 11.38 2.06 9.22
CA VAL A 332 11.71 2.97 10.33
C VAL A 332 12.72 2.35 11.30
N THR A 333 12.65 1.03 11.54
CA THR A 333 13.46 0.36 12.59
C THR A 333 14.67 -0.42 12.07
N GLY A 334 14.70 -0.75 10.78
CA GLY A 334 15.71 -1.61 10.16
C GLY A 334 15.60 -3.10 10.52
N ALA A 335 14.53 -3.52 11.21
CA ALA A 335 14.32 -4.92 11.59
C ALA A 335 14.16 -5.83 10.36
N ALA A 336 14.72 -7.04 10.41
CA ALA A 336 14.40 -8.09 9.45
C ALA A 336 12.98 -8.62 9.70
N VAL A 337 12.25 -8.94 8.63
CA VAL A 337 10.99 -9.67 8.75
C VAL A 337 11.29 -11.17 8.90
N LEU A 338 11.06 -11.68 10.11
CA LEU A 338 11.29 -13.08 10.46
C LEU A 338 10.07 -13.94 10.11
N SER A 339 10.31 -15.05 9.41
CA SER A 339 9.27 -15.97 8.92
C SER A 339 9.10 -17.25 9.73
N ASP A 340 9.88 -17.43 10.79
CA ASP A 340 9.73 -18.55 11.71
C ASP A 340 9.97 -18.11 13.16
N TRP A 341 9.03 -18.48 14.05
CA TRP A 341 9.17 -18.27 15.49
C TRP A 341 10.27 -19.16 16.08
N MET A 342 10.59 -20.29 15.46
CA MET A 342 11.54 -21.28 15.97
C MET A 342 12.95 -21.10 15.43
N ALA A 343 13.16 -20.21 14.44
CA ALA A 343 14.47 -19.95 13.84
C ALA A 343 15.57 -19.80 14.91
N THR A 344 16.56 -20.68 14.89
CA THR A 344 17.65 -20.72 15.88
C THR A 344 18.60 -19.52 15.74
N ASP A 345 18.59 -18.89 14.58
CA ASP A 345 19.63 -17.96 14.14
C ASP A 345 19.18 -16.50 14.21
N VAL A 346 18.29 -16.14 15.15
CA VAL A 346 17.96 -14.71 15.36
C VAL A 346 19.20 -14.01 15.89
N THR A 347 19.81 -13.17 15.06
CA THR A 347 21.02 -12.41 15.40
C THR A 347 20.69 -10.95 15.70
N ALA A 348 21.66 -10.23 16.26
CA ALA A 348 21.53 -8.79 16.47
C ALA A 348 21.34 -8.00 15.15
N ALA A 349 21.72 -8.55 14.00
CA ALA A 349 21.52 -7.94 12.68
C ALA A 349 20.06 -8.08 12.18
N ASP A 350 19.27 -8.97 12.77
CA ASP A 350 17.86 -9.16 12.43
C ASP A 350 16.93 -8.26 13.24
N LEU A 351 17.43 -7.69 14.33
CA LEU A 351 16.68 -6.84 15.23
C LEU A 351 16.72 -5.38 14.77
N GLY A 352 15.60 -4.68 14.96
CA GLY A 352 15.50 -3.25 14.74
C GLY A 352 15.69 -2.46 16.02
N LYS A 353 15.91 -1.15 15.88
CA LYS A 353 15.94 -0.20 17.00
C LYS A 353 14.79 0.78 16.89
N VAL A 354 14.28 1.21 18.04
CA VAL A 354 13.28 2.27 18.17
C VAL A 354 13.71 3.24 19.25
N ASP A 355 13.81 4.53 18.95
CA ASP A 355 14.21 5.52 19.95
C ASP A 355 13.10 5.78 20.97
N HIS A 356 11.85 5.86 20.51
CA HIS A 356 10.72 6.07 21.38
C HIS A 356 9.47 5.34 20.88
N ALA A 357 8.93 4.47 21.73
CA ALA A 357 7.62 3.86 21.54
C ALA A 357 6.65 4.41 22.58
N TYR A 358 5.51 4.95 22.15
CA TYR A 358 4.52 5.56 23.06
C TYR A 358 3.09 5.43 22.54
N ALA A 359 2.13 5.56 23.44
CA ALA A 359 0.71 5.62 23.07
C ALA A 359 0.37 7.05 22.62
N LEU A 360 -0.33 7.17 21.50
CA LEU A 360 -0.78 8.44 20.93
C LEU A 360 -2.24 8.31 20.53
N GLU A 361 -3.10 9.17 21.06
CA GLU A 361 -4.50 9.25 20.63
C GLU A 361 -4.65 10.33 19.54
N LEU A 362 -5.14 9.94 18.37
CA LEU A 362 -5.47 10.86 17.28
C LEU A 362 -6.91 10.61 16.82
N GLY A 363 -7.75 11.64 16.86
CA GLY A 363 -9.12 11.56 16.36
C GLY A 363 -9.99 10.50 17.05
N GLY A 364 -9.74 10.22 18.33
CA GLY A 364 -10.44 9.18 19.11
C GLY A 364 -9.96 7.75 18.84
N VAL A 365 -8.87 7.57 18.09
CA VAL A 365 -8.22 6.27 17.87
C VAL A 365 -6.88 6.25 18.59
N GLU A 366 -6.65 5.23 19.39
CA GLU A 366 -5.35 4.98 20.02
C GLU A 366 -4.39 4.29 19.05
N TYR A 367 -3.19 4.85 18.95
CA TYR A 367 -2.08 4.35 18.17
C TYR A 367 -0.89 4.00 19.07
N VAL A 368 -0.15 2.96 18.67
CA VAL A 368 1.23 2.79 19.11
C VAL A 368 2.11 3.53 18.11
N ALA A 369 2.76 4.60 18.57
CA ALA A 369 3.72 5.37 17.80
C ALA A 369 5.13 4.82 18.04
N LEU A 370 5.83 4.46 16.96
CA LEU A 370 7.25 4.11 17.02
C LEU A 370 8.02 5.17 16.24
N THR A 371 8.92 5.88 16.91
CA THR A 371 9.75 6.94 16.32
C THR A 371 11.22 6.57 16.40
N CYS A 372 11.93 6.75 15.30
CA CYS A 372 13.37 6.50 15.20
C CYS A 372 14.05 7.71 14.55
N ASP A 373 15.14 8.18 15.13
CA ASP A 373 16.01 9.17 14.51
C ASP A 373 16.95 8.46 13.53
N PRO A 374 17.01 8.82 12.24
CA PRO A 374 17.96 8.23 11.30
C PRO A 374 19.41 8.20 11.79
N ALA A 375 19.83 9.22 12.56
CA ALA A 375 21.18 9.29 13.12
C ALA A 375 21.47 8.18 14.14
N SER A 376 20.45 7.59 14.76
CA SER A 376 20.63 6.51 15.75
C SER A 376 20.99 5.15 15.11
N HIS A 377 20.76 5.00 13.79
CA HIS A 377 20.96 3.76 13.03
C HIS A 377 22.33 3.64 12.32
N GLU A 378 23.15 4.69 12.31
CA GLU A 378 24.44 4.73 11.57
C GLU A 378 25.47 3.67 12.02
N THR A 379 25.25 3.00 13.14
CA THR A 379 26.22 2.05 13.73
C THR A 379 26.12 0.61 13.22
N ASN A 380 25.07 0.24 12.48
CA ASN A 380 24.89 -1.12 11.95
C ASN A 380 24.46 -1.09 10.48
N GLU A 381 25.42 -1.26 9.56
CA GLU A 381 25.22 -1.17 8.11
C GLU A 381 24.08 -2.06 7.58
N VAL A 382 23.91 -3.27 8.12
CA VAL A 382 22.88 -4.22 7.67
C VAL A 382 21.47 -3.75 8.03
N SER A 383 21.31 -3.18 9.23
CA SER A 383 20.04 -2.62 9.69
C SER A 383 19.72 -1.33 8.93
N TYR A 384 20.72 -0.47 8.75
CA TYR A 384 20.61 0.78 8.01
C TYR A 384 20.20 0.55 6.54
N ALA A 385 20.74 -0.47 5.87
CA ALA A 385 20.38 -0.82 4.50
C ALA A 385 18.90 -1.23 4.32
N ARG A 386 18.20 -1.58 5.41
CA ARG A 386 16.75 -1.88 5.39
C ARG A 386 15.89 -0.68 5.75
N THR A 387 16.50 0.41 6.21
CA THR A 387 15.77 1.64 6.54
C THR A 387 15.41 2.42 5.28
N ARG A 388 14.27 3.10 5.32
CA ARG A 388 13.81 4.01 4.25
C ARG A 388 13.19 5.23 4.93
N PRO A 389 13.39 6.45 4.41
CA PRO A 389 12.70 7.63 4.93
C PRO A 389 11.20 7.44 4.90
N MET A 390 10.57 7.84 5.99
CA MET A 390 9.16 7.61 6.21
C MET A 390 8.55 8.81 6.91
N SER A 391 7.37 9.24 6.48
CA SER A 391 6.61 10.30 7.13
C SER A 391 5.17 9.83 7.35
N THR A 392 4.69 9.93 8.59
CA THR A 392 3.25 9.81 8.86
C THR A 392 2.65 11.19 8.98
N ILE A 393 1.57 11.41 8.24
CA ILE A 393 0.86 12.67 8.20
C ILE A 393 -0.50 12.48 8.85
N LYS A 394 -0.81 13.33 9.83
CA LYS A 394 -2.17 13.51 10.33
C LYS A 394 -2.86 14.59 9.51
N MET A 395 -3.96 14.23 8.86
CA MET A 395 -4.82 15.17 8.15
C MET A 395 -6.24 15.12 8.71
N ASP A 396 -6.84 16.29 8.85
CA ASP A 396 -8.27 16.38 9.12
C ASP A 396 -9.01 16.35 7.78
N CYS A 397 -9.92 15.39 7.64
CA CYS A 397 -10.78 15.24 6.47
C CYS A 397 -12.23 15.48 6.87
N ILE A 398 -13.02 15.99 5.92
CA ILE A 398 -14.45 16.25 6.14
C ILE A 398 -15.26 14.95 6.34
N ASP A 399 -14.87 13.88 5.64
CA ASP A 399 -15.51 12.57 5.70
C ASP A 399 -14.56 11.45 5.22
N ASP A 400 -15.05 10.20 5.29
CA ASP A 400 -14.31 9.01 4.89
C ASP A 400 -14.07 8.93 3.37
N MET A 401 -14.93 9.54 2.54
CA MET A 401 -14.79 9.53 1.08
C MET A 401 -13.65 10.44 0.62
N ALA A 402 -13.58 11.65 1.19
CA ALA A 402 -12.48 12.58 0.99
C ALA A 402 -11.15 11.97 1.47
N PHE A 403 -11.17 11.22 2.58
CA PHE A 403 -9.99 10.47 3.02
C PHE A 403 -9.57 9.41 2.01
N GLU A 404 -10.49 8.56 1.55
CA GLU A 404 -10.14 7.51 0.59
C GLU A 404 -9.55 8.09 -0.70
N GLU A 405 -10.10 9.22 -1.19
CA GLU A 405 -9.55 9.91 -2.34
C GLU A 405 -8.18 10.50 -2.05
N LEU A 406 -8.03 11.22 -0.94
CA LEU A 406 -6.76 11.82 -0.55
C LEU A 406 -5.67 10.76 -0.39
N ASN A 407 -5.99 9.65 0.27
CA ASN A 407 -5.08 8.53 0.44
C ASN A 407 -4.72 7.88 -0.91
N HIS A 408 -5.65 7.85 -1.87
CA HIS A 408 -5.34 7.39 -3.22
C HIS A 408 -4.42 8.36 -3.99
N VAL A 409 -4.65 9.67 -3.85
CA VAL A 409 -3.86 10.73 -4.50
C VAL A 409 -2.44 10.79 -3.95
N LEU A 410 -2.27 10.63 -2.64
CA LEU A 410 -0.96 10.76 -1.97
C LEU A 410 -0.14 9.46 -1.96
N GLN A 411 -0.77 8.29 -2.06
CA GLN A 411 -0.03 7.04 -2.07
C GLN A 411 0.57 6.77 -3.46
N VAL A 412 1.89 6.95 -3.58
CA VAL A 412 2.70 6.25 -4.59
C VAL A 412 2.80 4.79 -4.15
N ARG A 413 1.81 3.97 -4.51
CA ARG A 413 1.90 2.53 -4.27
C ARG A 413 2.95 1.94 -5.20
N GLU A 414 4.06 1.47 -4.61
CA GLU A 414 4.74 0.29 -5.16
C GLU A 414 3.73 -0.87 -5.12
N MET A 415 3.30 -1.32 -6.30
CA MET A 415 2.80 -2.68 -6.42
C MET A 415 3.97 -3.60 -6.14
N ALA A 416 3.90 -4.33 -5.03
CA ALA A 416 4.75 -5.47 -4.78
C ALA A 416 4.85 -6.34 -6.05
N SER A 417 6.10 -6.56 -6.47
CA SER A 417 6.59 -7.80 -7.07
C SER A 417 5.61 -8.58 -7.94
N TRP A 418 5.66 -8.35 -9.26
CA TRP A 418 5.49 -9.45 -10.19
C TRP A 418 6.77 -10.30 -10.19
N LEU A 419 6.93 -11.11 -9.15
CA LEU A 419 7.71 -12.35 -9.20
C LEU A 419 6.73 -13.48 -8.88
N GLY A 420 6.19 -14.03 -9.96
CA GLY A 420 5.31 -15.18 -9.98
C GLY A 420 5.12 -15.61 -11.43
N GLY A 421 6.08 -16.38 -11.93
CA GLY A 421 5.84 -17.28 -13.06
C GLY A 421 5.00 -18.49 -12.62
#